data_AF-A0A7C2F8F8-F1
#
_entry.id   AF-A0A7C2F8F8-F1
#
_cell.length_a   1.000
_cell.length_b   1.000
_cell.length_c   1.000
_cell.angle_alpha   90.00
_cell.angle_beta   90.00
_cell.angle_gamma   90.00
#
_symmetry.space_group_name_H-M   'P 1'
#
loop_
_entity.id
_entity.type
_entity.pdbx_description
1 polymer ?
#
loop_
_entity_poly.entity_id
_entity_poly.type
_entity_poly.pdbx_seq_one_letter_code
_entity_poly.pdbx_strand_id
1 'polypeptide(L)'
;MSPPREPGVVVARTGDPATLALWMAALEAAGIPASSYQEGIGAALGGGAFPGLSAFAVVVPRSQLGQARTVIAECGDAAALAPVPGPGAPRLVRWATAVVLGSVLAAAAAAVLIRLL
;
A
#
# COMPACT_ATOMS: atom_id res chain seq x y z
N MET A 1 34.08 -5.52 4.33
CA MET A 1 33.33 -6.02 3.16
C MET A 1 31.93 -6.37 3.67
N SER A 2 30.95 -5.49 3.46
CA SER A 2 29.59 -5.73 3.95
C SER A 2 28.98 -6.88 3.16
N PRO A 3 28.32 -7.85 3.81
CA PRO A 3 27.67 -8.94 3.09
C PRO A 3 26.62 -8.38 2.10
N PRO A 4 26.37 -9.05 0.98
CA PRO A 4 25.34 -8.64 0.04
C PRO A 4 24.00 -8.56 0.77
N ARG A 5 23.36 -7.39 0.74
CA ARG A 5 22.02 -7.21 1.34
C ARG A 5 21.05 -8.11 0.60
N GLU A 6 20.51 -9.10 1.32
CA GLU A 6 19.51 -10.00 0.77
C GLU A 6 18.31 -9.19 0.26
N PRO A 7 17.74 -9.52 -0.92
CA PRO A 7 16.61 -8.78 -1.46
C PRO A 7 15.40 -8.87 -0.51
N GLY A 8 14.95 -7.71 -0.03
CA GLY A 8 13.75 -7.58 0.80
C GLY A 8 12.47 -7.77 -0.02
N VAL A 9 11.45 -8.38 0.58
CA VAL A 9 10.13 -8.59 -0.02
C VAL A 9 9.06 -8.04 0.91
N VAL A 10 8.05 -7.39 0.34
CA VAL A 10 6.88 -6.90 1.09
C VAL A 10 6.06 -8.09 1.57
N VAL A 11 5.88 -8.19 2.89
CA VAL A 11 5.13 -9.29 3.52
C VAL A 11 3.67 -8.90 3.81
N ALA A 12 3.43 -7.65 4.20
CA ALA A 12 2.12 -7.15 4.59
C ALA A 12 2.00 -5.64 4.39
N ARG A 13 0.76 -5.14 4.33
CA ARG A 13 0.43 -3.71 4.23
C ARG A 13 -0.69 -3.34 5.19
N THR A 14 -0.61 -2.17 5.81
CA THR A 14 -1.67 -1.61 6.66
C THR A 14 -1.78 -0.10 6.52
N GLY A 15 -2.99 0.46 6.59
CA GLY A 15 -3.17 1.92 6.73
C GLY A 15 -3.08 2.40 8.18
N ASP A 16 -3.10 1.48 9.15
CA ASP A 16 -3.12 1.78 10.57
C ASP A 16 -1.72 1.72 11.19
N PRO A 17 -1.20 2.83 11.75
CA PRO A 17 0.10 2.85 12.40
C PRO A 17 0.17 1.98 13.67
N ALA A 18 -0.95 1.75 14.37
CA ALA A 18 -0.96 0.89 15.56
C ALA A 18 -0.73 -0.58 15.16
N THR A 19 -1.41 -1.04 14.12
CA THR A 19 -1.19 -2.35 13.50
C THR A 19 0.25 -2.51 13.01
N LEU A 20 0.83 -1.50 12.37
CA LEU A 20 2.24 -1.53 11.95
C LEU A 20 3.18 -1.74 13.14
N ALA A 21 2.99 -0.98 14.23
CA ALA A 21 3.83 -1.07 15.42
C ALA A 21 3.75 -2.46 16.05
N LEU A 22 2.56 -3.04 16.10
CA LEU A 22 2.32 -4.39 16.61
C LEU A 22 3.08 -5.45 15.79
N TRP A 23 3.01 -5.38 14.47
CA TRP A 23 3.74 -6.31 13.61
C TRP A 23 5.26 -6.17 13.72
N MET A 24 5.77 -4.94 13.77
CA MET A 24 7.21 -4.70 13.91
C MET A 24 7.74 -5.29 15.22
N ALA A 25 7.01 -5.09 16.33
CA ALA A 25 7.36 -5.68 17.62
C ALA A 25 7.30 -7.22 17.60
N ALA A 26 6.29 -7.80 16.95
CA ALA A 26 6.17 -9.25 16.82
C ALA A 26 7.31 -9.87 15.98
N LEU A 27 7.69 -9.22 14.87
CA LEU A 27 8.81 -9.67 14.03
C LEU A 27 10.15 -9.54 14.75
N GLU A 28 10.35 -8.46 15.50
CA GLU A 28 11.53 -8.27 16.35
C GLU A 28 11.62 -9.36 17.42
N ALA A 29 10.52 -9.66 18.11
CA ALA A 29 10.45 -10.74 19.10
C ALA A 29 10.75 -12.13 18.49
N ALA A 30 10.39 -12.33 17.22
CA ALA A 30 10.69 -13.55 16.46
C ALA A 30 12.13 -13.59 15.90
N GLY A 31 12.94 -12.55 16.13
CA GLY A 31 14.30 -12.44 15.59
C GLY A 31 14.36 -12.21 14.07
N ILE A 32 13.25 -11.76 13.47
CA ILE A 32 13.13 -11.51 12.04
C ILE A 32 13.49 -10.04 11.77
N PRO A 33 14.58 -9.76 11.04
CA PRO A 33 14.93 -8.38 10.69
C PRO A 33 13.88 -7.83 9.72
N ALA A 34 13.10 -6.87 10.19
CA ALA A 34 12.05 -6.22 9.41
C ALA A 34 12.35 -4.72 9.25
N SER A 35 11.91 -4.14 8.13
CA SER A 35 11.85 -2.70 7.94
C SER A 35 10.47 -2.30 7.44
N SER A 36 10.09 -1.04 7.65
CA SER A 36 8.85 -0.51 7.12
C SER A 36 9.07 0.81 6.41
N TYR A 37 8.20 1.09 5.44
CA TYR A 37 8.16 2.37 4.76
C TYR A 37 6.71 2.74 4.41
N GLN A 38 6.46 4.04 4.30
CA GLN A 38 5.16 4.55 3.91
C GLN A 38 5.03 4.55 2.37
N GLU A 39 3.98 3.93 1.86
CA GLU A 39 3.53 3.90 0.48
C GLU A 39 2.32 4.82 0.27
N GLY A 40 2.16 5.30 -0.97
CA GLY A 40 0.98 6.06 -1.40
C GLY A 40 1.20 7.56 -1.57
N ILE A 41 0.20 8.24 -2.13
CA ILE A 41 0.22 9.69 -2.41
C ILE A 41 0.41 10.48 -1.11
N GLY A 42 -0.10 9.96 0.01
CA GLY A 42 0.13 10.54 1.33
C GLY A 42 1.61 10.63 1.71
N ALA A 43 2.43 9.62 1.38
CA ALA A 43 3.87 9.65 1.65
C ALA A 43 4.59 10.73 0.83
N ALA A 44 4.17 10.94 -0.43
CA ALA A 44 4.71 11.99 -1.29
C ALA A 44 4.29 13.41 -0.87
N LEU A 45 3.19 13.55 -0.11
CA LEU A 45 2.65 14.82 0.38
C LEU A 45 2.96 15.08 1.86
N GLY A 46 3.91 14.36 2.47
CA GLY A 46 4.34 14.61 3.86
C GLY A 46 3.61 13.79 4.94
N GLY A 47 3.04 12.64 4.58
CA GLY A 47 2.62 11.56 5.49
C GLY A 47 1.33 11.77 6.29
N GLY A 48 0.88 13.03 6.47
CA GLY A 48 -0.22 13.36 7.39
C GLY A 48 -1.52 13.88 6.76
N ALA A 49 -1.53 14.28 5.48
CA ALA A 49 -2.67 15.02 4.93
C ALA A 49 -3.91 14.16 4.60
N PHE A 50 -3.75 12.86 4.40
CA PHE A 50 -4.83 11.97 3.97
C PHE A 50 -4.69 10.58 4.60
N PRO A 51 -5.25 10.35 5.80
CA PRO A 51 -5.17 9.06 6.51
C PRO A 51 -5.82 7.88 5.76
N GLY A 52 -6.52 8.13 4.64
CA GLY A 52 -7.04 7.09 3.74
C GLY A 52 -6.21 6.84 2.48
N LEU A 53 -5.10 7.55 2.27
CA LEU A 53 -4.25 7.47 1.06
C LEU A 53 -2.79 7.11 1.35
N SER A 54 -2.46 6.82 2.61
CA SER A 54 -1.17 6.29 3.04
C SER A 54 -1.34 4.85 3.53
N ALA A 55 -0.43 3.99 3.09
CA ALA A 55 -0.29 2.63 3.58
C ALA A 55 1.15 2.44 4.06
N PHE A 56 1.37 1.58 5.03
CA PHE A 56 2.68 1.18 5.49
C PHE A 56 2.94 -0.23 4.97
N ALA A 57 4.06 -0.41 4.29
CA ALA A 57 4.53 -1.70 3.83
C ALA A 57 5.60 -2.22 4.78
N VAL A 58 5.49 -3.49 5.16
CA VAL A 58 6.52 -4.20 5.95
C VAL A 58 7.35 -5.07 5.01
N VAL A 59 8.67 -4.98 5.12
CA VAL A 59 9.65 -5.67 4.29
C VAL A 59 10.49 -6.58 5.17
N VAL A 60 10.68 -7.82 4.71
CA VAL A 60 11.51 -8.83 5.36
C VAL A 60 12.44 -9.49 4.33
N PRO A 61 13.55 -10.13 4.74
CA PRO A 61 14.36 -10.94 3.84
C PRO A 61 13.53 -12.01 3.16
N ARG A 62 13.79 -12.23 1.86
CA ARG A 62 13.05 -13.23 1.07
C ARG A 62 13.13 -14.63 1.70
N SER A 63 14.26 -15.00 2.29
CA SER A 63 14.44 -16.28 3.00
C SER A 63 13.47 -16.47 4.18
N GLN A 64 13.00 -15.38 4.80
CA GLN A 64 12.18 -15.42 6.01
C GLN A 64 10.70 -15.09 5.75
N LEU A 65 10.31 -14.92 4.49
CA LEU A 65 8.94 -14.53 4.11
C LEU A 65 7.87 -15.48 4.68
N GLY A 66 8.10 -16.79 4.65
CA GLY A 66 7.15 -17.77 5.19
C GLY A 66 6.94 -17.59 6.68
N GLN A 67 8.04 -17.47 7.43
CA GLN A 67 8.00 -17.30 8.88
C GLN A 67 7.38 -15.96 9.28
N ALA A 68 7.73 -14.87 8.58
CA ALA A 68 7.16 -13.55 8.81
C ALA A 68 5.64 -13.50 8.58
N ARG A 69 5.13 -14.22 7.55
CA ARG A 69 3.68 -14.32 7.32
C ARG A 69 2.98 -15.02 8.48
N THR A 70 3.58 -16.07 9.04
CA THR A 70 3.01 -16.78 10.21
C THR A 70 2.93 -15.86 11.41
N VAL A 71 4.01 -15.14 11.74
CA VAL A 71 4.04 -14.19 12.86
C VAL A 71 2.96 -13.10 12.71
N ILE A 72 2.81 -12.55 11.51
CA ILE A 72 1.78 -11.53 11.23
C ILE A 72 0.36 -12.14 11.29
N ALA A 73 0.18 -13.37 10.84
CA ALA A 73 -1.12 -14.06 10.92
C ALA A 73 -1.54 -14.29 12.38
N GLU A 74 -0.60 -14.68 13.23
CA GLU A 74 -0.82 -14.89 14.68
C GLU A 74 -1.18 -13.59 15.40
N CYS A 75 -0.77 -12.44 14.88
CA CYS A 75 -1.16 -11.12 15.38
C CYS A 75 -2.64 -10.76 15.08
N GLY A 76 -3.38 -11.60 14.36
CA GLY A 76 -4.82 -11.43 14.13
C GLY A 76 -5.21 -10.67 12.86
N ASP A 77 -4.26 -10.37 11.96
CA ASP A 77 -4.55 -9.63 10.73
C ASP A 77 -4.30 -10.47 9.46
N ALA A 78 -5.13 -11.49 9.26
CA ALA A 78 -5.12 -12.28 8.02
C ALA A 78 -5.51 -11.47 6.77
N ALA A 79 -6.21 -10.34 6.95
CA ALA A 79 -6.58 -9.44 5.85
C ALA A 79 -5.35 -8.71 5.29
N ALA A 80 -4.40 -8.35 6.14
CA ALA A 80 -3.12 -7.77 5.73
C ALA A 80 -2.20 -8.73 4.94
N LEU A 81 -2.46 -10.04 5.03
CA LEU A 81 -1.74 -11.09 4.29
C LEU A 81 -2.36 -11.38 2.91
N ALA A 82 -3.43 -10.64 2.54
CA ALA A 82 -4.04 -10.72 1.23
C ALA A 82 -2.97 -10.54 0.13
N PRO A 83 -3.11 -11.25 -1.00
CA PRO A 83 -2.15 -11.14 -2.09
C PRO A 83 -1.96 -9.67 -2.47
N VAL A 84 -0.72 -9.18 -2.34
CA VAL A 84 -0.35 -7.82 -2.73
C VAL A 84 -0.76 -7.63 -4.18
N PRO A 85 -1.67 -6.70 -4.50
CA PRO A 85 -2.00 -6.39 -5.89
C PRO A 85 -0.71 -5.97 -6.59
N GLY A 86 -0.36 -6.67 -7.67
CA GLY A 86 0.77 -6.26 -8.51
C GLY A 86 0.60 -4.81 -9.00
N PRO A 87 1.63 -4.18 -9.60
CA PRO A 87 1.60 -2.78 -10.04
C PRO A 87 0.56 -2.44 -11.13
N GLY A 88 -0.39 -3.32 -11.42
CA GLY A 88 -1.57 -3.01 -12.22
C GLY A 88 -2.68 -2.45 -11.33
N ALA A 89 -3.11 -1.22 -11.59
CA ALA A 89 -4.38 -0.72 -11.07
C ALA A 89 -5.49 -1.78 -11.33
N PRO A 90 -6.31 -2.13 -10.33
CA PRO A 90 -7.39 -3.09 -10.50
C PRO A 90 -8.23 -2.71 -11.72
N ARG A 91 -8.68 -3.70 -12.50
CA ARG A 91 -9.48 -3.45 -13.71
C ARG A 91 -10.64 -2.50 -13.42
N LEU A 92 -11.25 -2.63 -12.25
CA LEU A 92 -12.34 -1.78 -11.76
C LEU A 92 -11.92 -0.32 -11.54
N VAL A 93 -10.73 -0.08 -10.99
CA VAL A 93 -10.18 1.28 -10.80
C VAL A 93 -9.92 1.93 -12.15
N ARG A 94 -9.36 1.21 -13.13
CA ARG A 94 -9.16 1.75 -14.49
C ARG A 94 -10.48 2.16 -15.14
N TRP A 95 -11.52 1.34 -15.01
CA TRP A 95 -12.86 1.66 -15.50
C TRP A 95 -13.46 2.87 -14.78
N ALA A 96 -13.37 2.93 -13.45
CA ALA A 96 -13.87 4.05 -12.68
C ALA A 96 -13.17 5.36 -13.06
N THR A 97 -11.84 5.35 -13.21
CA THR A 97 -11.07 6.52 -13.64
C THR A 97 -11.47 6.98 -15.04
N ALA A 98 -11.69 6.06 -15.98
CA ALA A 98 -12.15 6.39 -17.33
C ALA A 98 -13.55 7.04 -17.34
N VAL A 99 -14.47 6.52 -16.51
CA VAL A 99 -15.83 7.08 -16.39
C VAL A 99 -15.81 8.49 -15.80
N VAL A 100 -15.02 8.72 -14.75
CA VAL A 100 -14.89 10.06 -14.13
C VAL A 100 -14.25 11.07 -15.09
N LEU A 101 -13.18 10.69 -15.80
CA LEU A 101 -12.57 11.57 -16.81
C LEU A 101 -13.54 11.87 -17.95
N GLY A 102 -14.29 10.87 -18.43
CA GLY A 102 -15.28 11.03 -19.48
C GLY A 102 -16.40 11.99 -19.09
N SER A 103 -16.91 11.89 -17.85
CA SER A 103 -17.99 12.77 -17.39
C SER A 103 -17.53 14.22 -17.18
N VAL A 104 -16.30 14.45 -16.71
CA VAL A 104 -15.73 15.80 -16.60
C VAL A 104 -15.56 16.45 -17.98
N LEU A 105 -15.05 15.71 -18.96
CA LEU A 105 -14.92 16.19 -20.34
C LEU A 105 -16.27 16.51 -20.98
N ALA A 106 -17.27 15.66 -20.78
CA ALA A 106 -18.62 15.88 -21.28
C ALA A 106 -19.28 17.13 -20.66
N ALA A 107 -19.12 17.33 -19.35
CA ALA A 107 -19.64 18.50 -18.66
C ALA A 107 -18.95 19.81 -19.14
N ALA A 108 -17.63 19.77 -19.34
CA ALA A 108 -16.88 20.90 -19.87
C ALA A 108 -17.31 21.25 -21.31
N ALA A 109 -17.49 20.25 -22.17
CA ALA A 109 -17.94 20.44 -23.54
C ALA A 109 -19.36 21.03 -23.60
N ALA A 110 -20.28 20.54 -22.76
CA ALA A 110 -21.64 21.07 -22.67
C ALA A 110 -21.65 22.53 -22.19
N ALA A 111 -20.83 22.87 -21.19
CA ALA A 111 -20.72 24.25 -20.70
C ALA A 111 -20.17 25.22 -21.76
N VAL A 112 -19.21 24.78 -22.59
CA VAL A 112 -18.67 25.58 -23.71
C VAL A 112 -19.73 25.75 -24.80
N LEU A 113 -20.49 24.71 -25.13
CA LEU A 113 -21.55 24.75 -26.14
C LEU A 113 -22.67 25.73 -25.74
N ILE A 114 -23.10 25.69 -24.47
CA ILE A 114 -24.09 26.63 -23.92
C ILE A 114 -23.60 28.08 -24.00
N ARG A 115 -22.29 28.32 -23.85
CA ARG A 115 -21.71 29.66 -23.95
C ARG A 115 -21.59 30.21 -25.37
N LEU A 116 -21.71 29.36 -26.39
CA LEU A 116 -21.57 29.72 -27.81
C LEU A 116 -22.93 29.93 -28.50
N LEU A 117 -24.03 29.57 -27.83
CA LEU A 117 -25.43 29.81 -28.22
C LEU A 117 -25.94 31.13 -27.63
#